data_AF-A0A3E0NDL6-F1
#
_entry.id   AF-A0A3E0NDL6-F1
#
_cell.length_a   1.000
_cell.length_b   1.000
_cell.length_c   1.000
_cell.angle_alpha   90.00
_cell.angle_beta   90.00
_cell.angle_gamma   90.00
#
_symmetry.space_group_name_H-M   'P 1'
#
loop_
_entity.id
_entity.type
_entity.pdbx_description
1 polymer ?
#
loop_
_entity_poly.entity_id
_entity_poly.type
_entity_poly.pdbx_seq_one_letter_code
_entity_poly.pdbx_strand_id
1 'polypeptide(L)' 'MNPSFDQIQHLPIADRLRLVEQIWDGIATADEPLLIQDWHRDEARRRSQDLDDDPDLAIDRDELWKRVDDDD' A
#
# COMPACT_ATOMS: atom_id res chain seq x y z
N MET A 1 -1.80 -12.36 -22.54
CA MET A 1 -2.27 -11.17 -23.28
C MET A 1 -2.45 -10.09 -22.22
N ASN A 2 -1.65 -9.03 -22.22
CA ASN A 2 -1.79 -7.97 -21.21
C ASN A 2 -3.03 -7.14 -21.56
N PRO A 3 -4.03 -7.02 -20.67
CA PRO A 3 -5.19 -6.18 -20.93
C PRO A 3 -4.72 -4.73 -21.08
N SER A 4 -5.28 -4.02 -22.06
CA SER A 4 -5.05 -2.57 -22.16
C SER A 4 -5.65 -1.87 -20.94
N PHE A 5 -5.07 -0.74 -20.56
CA PHE A 5 -5.54 0.04 -19.42
C PHE A 5 -7.02 0.46 -19.58
N ASP A 6 -7.43 0.81 -20.80
CA ASP A 6 -8.82 1.10 -21.13
C ASP A 6 -9.75 -0.08 -20.81
N GLN A 7 -9.35 -1.32 -21.13
CA GLN A 7 -10.15 -2.50 -20.81
C GLN A 7 -10.31 -2.70 -19.29
N ILE A 8 -9.27 -2.43 -18.50
CA ILE A 8 -9.32 -2.53 -17.04
C ILE A 8 -10.31 -1.51 -16.46
N GLN A 9 -10.31 -0.27 -16.99
CA GLN A 9 -11.20 0.78 -16.49
C GLN A 9 -12.68 0.48 -16.69
N HIS A 10 -13.03 -0.28 -17.74
CA HIS A 10 -14.41 -0.66 -18.05
C HIS A 10 -14.91 -1.87 -17.25
N LEU A 11 -14.06 -2.51 -16.43
CA LEU A 11 -14.47 -3.61 -15.57
C LEU A 11 -15.39 -3.10 -14.44
N PRO A 12 -16.34 -3.94 -13.97
CA PRO A 12 -17.05 -3.68 -12.71
C PRO A 12 -16.07 -3.37 -11.57
N ILE A 13 -16.48 -2.52 -10.62
CA ILE A 13 -15.61 -2.09 -9.49
C ILE A 13 -15.02 -3.30 -8.73
N ALA A 14 -15.84 -4.33 -8.49
CA ALA A 14 -15.41 -5.54 -7.78
C ALA A 14 -14.30 -6.30 -8.54
N ASP A 15 -14.39 -6.35 -9.87
CA ASP A 15 -13.39 -7.03 -10.70
C ASP A 15 -12.10 -6.21 -10.82
N ARG A 16 -12.20 -4.87 -10.81
CA ARG A 16 -11.03 -3.99 -10.72
C ARG A 16 -10.29 -4.19 -9.40
N LEU A 17 -11.01 -4.25 -8.28
CA LEU A 17 -10.42 -4.49 -6.96
C LEU A 17 -9.74 -5.86 -6.90
N ARG A 18 -10.41 -6.92 -7.37
CA ARG A 18 -9.81 -8.26 -7.43
C ARG A 18 -8.53 -8.28 -8.27
N LEU A 19 -8.49 -7.54 -9.38
CA LEU A 19 -7.29 -7.45 -10.21
C LEU A 19 -6.15 -6.73 -9.47
N VAL A 20 -6.46 -5.65 -8.74
CA VAL A 20 -5.48 -4.93 -7.90
C VAL A 20 -4.90 -5.86 -6.83
N GLU A 21 -5.74 -6.63 -6.13
CA GLU A 21 -5.30 -7.61 -5.14
C GLU A 21 -4.36 -8.66 -5.75
N GLN A 22 -4.73 -9.24 -6.88
CA GLN A 22 -3.88 -10.23 -7.57
C GLN A 22 -2.53 -9.67 -8.00
N ILE A 23 -2.50 -8.43 -8.50
CA ILE A 23 -1.25 -7.75 -8.86
C ILE A 23 -0.41 -7.53 -7.60
N TRP A 24 -1.03 -7.06 -6.52
CA TRP A 24 -0.35 -6.81 -5.26
C TRP A 24 0.29 -8.08 -4.68
N ASP A 25 -0.45 -9.18 -4.64
CA ASP A 25 0.07 -10.49 -4.21
C ASP A 25 1.21 -10.99 -5.12
N GLY A 26 1.10 -10.73 -6.43
CA GLY A 26 2.13 -11.07 -7.41
C GLY A 26 3.45 -10.31 -7.18
N ILE A 27 3.39 -9.04 -6.75
CA ILE A 27 4.59 -8.24 -6.47
C ILE A 27 5.41 -8.87 -5.33
N ALA A 28 4.77 -9.38 -4.29
CA ALA A 28 5.47 -10.00 -3.16
C ALA A 28 6.21 -11.30 -3.53
N THR A 29 5.78 -11.96 -4.62
CA THR A 29 6.36 -13.21 -5.11
C THR A 29 7.27 -13.03 -6.33
N ALA A 30 7.42 -11.78 -6.80
CA ALA A 30 8.27 -11.47 -7.94
C ALA A 30 9.75 -11.47 -7.55
N ASP A 31 10.58 -12.16 -8.33
CA ASP A 31 12.05 -12.15 -8.20
C ASP A 31 12.72 -10.94 -8.88
N GLU A 32 11.92 -10.03 -9.45
CA GLU A 32 12.43 -8.83 -10.10
C GLU A 32 12.97 -7.84 -9.04
N PRO A 33 14.26 -7.45 -9.12
CA PRO A 33 14.83 -6.54 -8.13
C PRO A 33 14.25 -5.13 -8.29
N LEU A 34 13.54 -4.68 -7.27
CA LEU A 34 13.15 -3.28 -7.13
C LEU A 34 14.38 -2.40 -6.85
N LEU A 35 14.63 -1.42 -7.72
CA LEU A 35 15.69 -0.44 -7.54
C LEU A 35 15.32 0.53 -6.40
N ILE A 36 15.81 0.23 -5.20
CA ILE A 36 15.68 1.11 -4.04
C ILE A 36 16.73 2.22 -4.13
N GLN A 37 16.29 3.40 -4.59
CA GLN A 37 17.08 4.64 -4.58
C GLN A 37 17.35 5.13 -3.15
N ASP A 38 18.43 5.88 -2.97
CA ASP A 38 18.87 6.37 -1.65
C ASP A 38 17.78 7.19 -0.93
N TRP A 39 17.08 8.04 -1.67
CA TRP A 39 16.02 8.88 -1.10
C TRP A 39 14.85 8.08 -0.51
N HIS A 40 14.58 6.86 -1.00
CA HIS A 40 13.56 5.99 -0.39
C HIS A 40 13.99 5.57 1.02
N ARG A 41 15.28 5.28 1.21
CA ARG A 41 15.84 4.88 2.51
C ARG A 41 15.89 6.07 3.46
N ASP A 42 16.26 7.23 2.93
CA ASP A 42 16.32 8.46 3.72
C ASP A 42 14.93 8.89 4.19
N GLU A 43 13.92 8.79 3.34
CA GLU A 43 12.53 9.07 3.72
C GLU A 43 12.02 8.06 4.75
N ALA A 44 12.30 6.77 4.58
CA ALA A 44 11.91 5.76 5.57
C ALA A 44 12.56 6.01 6.94
N ARG A 45 13.85 6.38 6.93
CA ARG A 45 14.58 6.74 8.16
C ARG A 45 14.00 7.99 8.81
N ARG A 46 13.71 9.03 8.01
CA ARG A 46 13.12 10.28 8.49
C ARG A 46 11.78 10.01 9.19
N ARG A 47 10.87 9.25 8.56
CA ARG A 47 9.57 8.91 9.16
C ARG A 47 9.67 8.09 10.44
N SER A 48 10.65 7.18 10.50
CA SER A 48 10.91 6.42 11.72
C SER A 48 11.35 7.34 12.85
N GLN A 49 12.29 8.26 12.58
CA GLN A 49 12.75 9.24 13.56
C GLN A 49 11.63 10.18 13.99
N ASP A 50 10.82 10.67 13.04
CA ASP A 50 9.66 11.52 13.32
C ASP A 50 8.72 10.82 14.32
N LEU A 51 8.43 9.52 14.14
CA LEU A 51 7.58 8.74 15.05
C LEU A 51 8.23 8.47 16.41
N ASP A 52 9.55 8.25 16.44
CA ASP A 52 10.29 8.10 17.70
C ASP A 52 10.28 9.40 18.52
N ASP A 53 10.39 10.55 17.85
CA ASP A 53 10.40 11.87 18.45
C ASP A 53 8.98 12.34 18.86
N ASP A 54 7.95 11.96 18.09
CA ASP A 54 6.54 12.25 18.36
C ASP A 54 5.66 10.99 18.15
N PRO A 55 5.46 10.18 19.20
CA PRO A 55 4.65 8.97 19.14
C PRO A 55 3.17 9.20 18.78
N ASP A 56 2.65 10.42 18.96
CA ASP A 56 1.25 10.75 18.65
C ASP A 56 1.01 10.94 17.13
N LEU A 57 2.07 10.90 16.30
CA LEU A 57 1.97 10.95 14.83
C LEU A 57 1.27 9.74 14.21
N ALA A 58 1.22 8.61 14.92
CA ALA A 58 0.59 7.40 14.46
C ALA A 58 -0.28 6.78 15.56
N ILE A 59 -1.23 5.97 15.13
CA ILE A 59 -2.02 5.12 16.01
C ILE A 59 -1.57 3.68 15.85
N ASP A 60 -1.73 2.89 16.89
CA ASP A 60 -1.54 1.46 16.78
C ASP A 60 -2.64 0.81 15.92
N ARG A 61 -2.40 -0.47 15.60
CA ARG A 61 -3.29 -1.26 14.76
C ARG A 61 -4.69 -1.40 15.36
N ASP A 62 -4.79 -1.51 16.68
CA ASP A 62 -6.06 -1.79 17.35
C ASP A 62 -6.95 -0.53 17.33
N GLU A 63 -6.37 0.64 17.61
CA GLU A 63 -7.05 1.93 17.48
C GLU A 63 -7.41 2.25 16.02
N LEU A 64 -6.57 1.87 15.05
CA LEU A 64 -6.88 2.04 13.62
C LEU A 64 -8.15 1.28 13.23
N TRP A 65 -8.25 0.00 13.57
CA TRP A 65 -9.43 -0.80 13.21
C TRP A 65 -10.68 -0.38 13.97
N LYS A 66 -10.53 0.03 15.23
CA LYS A 66 -11.63 0.61 15.99
C LYS A 66 -12.26 1.81 15.27
N ARG A 67 -11.44 2.73 14.73
CA ARG A 67 -11.95 3.89 13.99
C ARG A 67 -12.66 3.51 12.69
N VAL A 68 -12.14 2.52 11.98
CA VAL A 68 -12.77 2.02 10.75
C VAL A 68 -14.12 1.38 11.05
N ASP A 69 -14.21 0.58 12.12
CA ASP A 69 -15.43 -0.09 12.54
C ASP A 69 -16.48 0.88 13.13
N ASP A 70 -16.03 1.97 13.76
CA ASP A 70 -16.91 3.01 14.34
C ASP A 70 -17.44 4.02 13.30
N ASP A 71 -16.87 4.07 12.08
CA ASP A 71 -17.27 4.98 10.98
C ASP A 71 -18.36 4.39 10.04
N ASP A 72 -18.82 3.15 10.29
CA ASP A 72 -19.94 2.45 9.60
C ASP A 72 -21.28 2.51 10.39
#